data_AF-A0AAE0ESC0-F1
#
_entry.id   AF-A0AAE0ESC0-F1
#
_cell.length_a   1.000
_cell.length_b   1.000
_cell.length_c   1.000
_cell.angle_alpha   90.00
_cell.angle_beta   90.00
_cell.angle_gamma   90.00
#
_symmetry.space_group_name_H-M   'P 1'
#
loop_
_entity.id
_entity.type
_entity.pdbx_description
1 polymer ?
#
loop_
_entity_poly.entity_id
_entity_poly.type
_entity_poly.pdbx_seq_one_letter_code
_entity_poly.pdbx_strand_id
1 'polypeptide(L)'
;MSTQRSESDGESDAIKSCIRIRPLNDSELESGSRIAWEVKGDSISSIPNDIRDIVHEFSYDKLISSEETNEDVYVKTTREIVTAAVDGFNGTIFAYGQTSSGKTHTIRGSYETPGLLPLAVGELFDILEKTPNRQFLVRACYLEIYNEEIKDLLEPSALPLKLRETVDNNFEVVGVHEQVVVSSDEVFMLMEDGDGHRSVGSTKMNQRSSRSHSLFRITIESSEASTRHRPQCGGLSCGLSV
;
A
#
# COMPACT_ATOMS: atom_id res chain seq x y z
N MET A 1 17.82 41.60 -15.16
CA MET A 1 17.21 40.42 -15.81
C MET A 1 16.78 39.49 -14.70
N SER A 2 15.50 39.54 -14.40
CA SER A 2 14.86 38.87 -13.26
C SER A 2 14.58 37.42 -13.65
N THR A 3 15.21 36.48 -12.96
CA THR A 3 14.96 35.05 -13.15
C THR A 3 13.57 34.73 -12.59
N GLN A 4 12.62 34.45 -13.47
CA GLN A 4 11.32 33.90 -13.09
C GLN A 4 11.56 32.49 -12.54
N ARG A 5 11.29 32.28 -11.24
CA ARG A 5 11.00 30.95 -10.71
C ARG A 5 9.63 30.56 -11.26
N SER A 6 9.57 29.48 -12.02
CA SER A 6 8.32 28.77 -12.28
C SER A 6 7.77 28.28 -10.94
N GLU A 7 6.63 28.82 -10.52
CA GLU A 7 5.82 28.26 -9.44
C GLU A 7 5.32 26.90 -9.92
N SER A 8 5.98 25.83 -9.48
CA SER A 8 5.36 24.51 -9.45
C SER A 8 4.43 24.50 -8.24
N ASP A 9 3.13 24.33 -8.49
CA ASP A 9 2.10 24.14 -7.47
C ASP A 9 2.58 23.07 -6.48
N GLY A 10 2.95 23.52 -5.28
CA GLY A 10 3.28 22.64 -4.18
C GLY A 10 2.00 21.99 -3.69
N GLU A 11 1.62 20.86 -4.29
CA GLU A 11 0.67 19.95 -3.68
C GLU A 11 1.25 19.58 -2.32
N SER A 12 0.58 20.01 -1.25
CA SER A 12 1.08 19.85 0.10
C SER A 12 1.28 18.37 0.42
N ASP A 13 2.31 18.08 1.21
CA ASP A 13 2.66 16.76 1.77
C ASP A 13 1.62 16.30 2.82
N ALA A 14 0.34 16.60 2.57
CA ALA A 14 -0.78 16.35 3.43
C ALA A 14 -1.26 14.91 3.28
N ILE A 15 -1.67 14.32 4.40
CA ILE A 15 -2.26 12.98 4.43
C ILE A 15 -3.58 13.02 3.65
N LYS A 16 -3.63 12.33 2.51
CA LYS A 16 -4.85 12.18 1.70
C LYS A 16 -5.74 11.10 2.29
N SER A 17 -6.98 11.45 2.61
CA SER A 17 -8.00 10.57 3.16
C SER A 17 -9.04 10.18 2.10
N CYS A 18 -9.24 8.88 1.92
CA CYS A 18 -10.18 8.34 0.93
C CYS A 18 -11.23 7.47 1.63
N ILE A 19 -12.51 7.68 1.32
CA ILE A 19 -13.60 6.83 1.82
C ILE A 19 -14.10 5.93 0.70
N ARG A 20 -14.11 4.62 0.95
CA ARG A 20 -14.68 3.61 0.06
C ARG A 20 -15.91 2.97 0.67
N ILE A 21 -17.03 3.09 -0.04
CA ILE A 21 -18.27 2.43 0.31
C ILE A 21 -18.32 1.12 -0.47
N ARG A 22 -18.47 -0.02 0.23
CA ARG A 22 -18.69 -1.30 -0.44
C ARG A 22 -20.19 -1.51 -0.74
N PRO A 23 -20.53 -2.33 -1.75
CA PRO A 23 -21.88 -2.84 -1.92
C PRO A 23 -22.38 -3.57 -0.66
N LEU A 24 -23.70 -3.67 -0.50
CA LEU A 24 -24.32 -4.54 0.49
C LEU A 24 -23.95 -5.99 0.20
N ASN A 25 -23.67 -6.77 1.24
CA ASN A 25 -23.46 -8.21 1.10
C ASN A 25 -24.79 -8.97 1.09
N ASP A 26 -24.76 -10.25 0.70
CA ASP A 26 -25.98 -11.06 0.57
C ASP A 26 -26.77 -11.14 1.87
N SER A 27 -26.10 -11.27 3.02
CA SER A 27 -26.78 -11.30 4.33
C SER A 27 -27.46 -9.98 4.67
N GLU A 28 -26.87 -8.84 4.28
CA GLU A 28 -27.46 -7.51 4.45
C GLU A 28 -28.66 -7.31 3.52
N LEU A 29 -28.57 -7.82 2.28
CA LEU A 29 -29.68 -7.78 1.33
C LEU A 29 -30.85 -8.66 1.81
N GLU A 30 -30.57 -9.86 2.29
CA GLU A 30 -31.56 -10.79 2.84
C GLU A 30 -32.23 -10.24 4.10
N SER A 31 -31.49 -9.49 4.93
CA SER A 31 -32.04 -8.83 6.11
C SER A 31 -32.87 -7.57 5.78
N GLY A 32 -32.97 -7.20 4.50
CA GLY A 32 -33.66 -5.99 4.05
C GLY A 32 -32.93 -4.69 4.39
N SER A 33 -31.60 -4.75 4.61
CA SER A 33 -30.79 -3.55 4.82
C SER A 33 -30.82 -2.66 3.59
N ARG A 34 -30.72 -1.35 3.82
CA ARG A 34 -30.67 -0.34 2.77
C ARG A 34 -29.32 0.34 2.78
N ILE A 35 -28.94 0.88 1.62
CA ILE A 35 -27.79 1.76 1.53
C ILE A 35 -28.08 2.98 2.43
N ALA A 36 -27.19 3.23 3.39
CA ALA A 36 -27.36 4.29 4.38
C ALA A 36 -26.67 5.61 3.99
N TRP A 37 -25.85 5.59 2.94
CA TRP A 37 -24.99 6.71 2.54
C TRP A 37 -25.12 6.99 1.05
N GLU A 38 -25.23 8.28 0.72
CA GLU A 38 -25.21 8.78 -0.65
C GLU A 38 -23.91 9.55 -0.89
N VAL A 39 -23.31 9.37 -2.06
CA VAL A 39 -22.08 10.07 -2.48
C VAL A 39 -22.42 11.07 -3.57
N LYS A 40 -22.03 12.34 -3.38
CA LYS A 40 -22.18 13.42 -4.36
C LYS A 40 -20.89 14.23 -4.43
N GLY A 41 -20.15 14.08 -5.54
CA GLY A 41 -18.81 14.66 -5.66
C GLY A 41 -17.90 14.15 -4.55
N ASP A 42 -17.28 15.07 -3.80
CA ASP A 42 -16.38 14.77 -2.67
C ASP A 42 -17.08 14.80 -1.30
N SER A 43 -18.41 14.85 -1.30
CA SER A 43 -19.24 14.83 -0.09
C SER A 43 -20.09 13.56 0.04
N ILE A 44 -20.14 13.02 1.26
CA ILE A 44 -20.92 11.84 1.63
C ILE A 44 -21.98 12.25 2.67
N SER A 45 -23.23 11.88 2.43
CA SER A 45 -24.35 12.24 3.29
C SER A 45 -25.17 11.02 3.72
N SER A 46 -25.63 10.98 4.97
CA SER A 46 -26.51 9.94 5.47
C SER A 46 -27.90 10.05 4.84
N ILE A 47 -28.47 8.94 4.37
CA ILE A 47 -29.82 8.89 3.81
C ILE A 47 -30.83 8.78 4.98
N PRO A 48 -31.72 9.77 5.19
CA PRO A 48 -32.68 9.76 6.29
C PRO A 48 -33.78 8.70 6.06
N ASN A 49 -34.18 8.00 7.11
CA ASN A 49 -35.31 7.06 7.05
C ASN A 49 -36.65 7.73 7.39
N ASP A 50 -36.61 8.81 8.18
CA ASP A 50 -37.75 9.67 8.51
C ASP A 50 -37.38 11.16 8.30
N ILE A 51 -38.38 12.02 8.12
CA ILE A 51 -38.24 13.46 7.92
C ILE A 51 -37.57 14.14 9.13
N ARG A 52 -37.63 13.51 10.29
CA ARG A 52 -37.03 14.00 11.55
C ARG A 52 -35.57 13.60 11.73
N ASP A 53 -35.05 12.71 10.88
CA ASP A 53 -33.67 12.25 11.00
C ASP A 53 -32.71 13.38 10.61
N ILE A 54 -31.65 13.53 11.41
CA ILE A 54 -30.61 14.51 11.14
C ILE A 54 -29.73 13.95 10.02
N VAL A 55 -29.63 14.69 8.92
CA VAL A 55 -28.69 14.37 7.84
C VAL A 55 -27.29 14.81 8.26
N HIS A 56 -26.38 13.84 8.34
CA HIS A 56 -24.96 14.08 8.54
C HIS A 56 -24.25 14.12 7.19
N GLU A 57 -23.46 15.15 6.96
CA GLU A 57 -22.68 15.34 5.74
C GLU A 57 -21.20 15.53 6.11
N PHE A 58 -20.32 14.87 5.35
CA PHE A 58 -18.88 14.89 5.53
C PHE A 58 -18.20 15.07 4.18
N SER A 59 -17.05 15.74 4.16
CA SER A 59 -16.22 15.89 2.96
C SER A 59 -14.84 15.29 3.17
N TYR A 60 -14.31 14.65 2.13
CA TYR A 60 -13.01 13.95 2.15
C TYR A 60 -12.24 14.26 0.87
N ASP A 61 -10.96 13.89 0.82
CA ASP A 61 -10.13 14.16 -0.36
C ASP A 61 -10.59 13.36 -1.58
N LYS A 62 -11.03 12.11 -1.37
CA LYS A 62 -11.61 11.25 -2.42
C LYS A 62 -12.74 10.39 -1.86
N LEU A 63 -13.86 10.33 -2.58
CA LEU A 63 -14.94 9.39 -2.34
C LEU A 63 -15.01 8.34 -3.43
N ILE A 64 -15.14 7.08 -3.00
CA ILE A 64 -15.25 5.91 -3.86
C ILE A 64 -16.61 5.27 -3.58
N SER A 65 -17.44 5.28 -4.61
CA SER A 65 -18.77 4.67 -4.61
C SER A 65 -18.70 3.14 -4.66
N SER A 66 -19.83 2.49 -4.38
CA SER A 66 -19.95 1.04 -4.42
C SER A 66 -19.86 0.43 -5.82
N GLU A 67 -19.97 1.25 -6.87
CA GLU A 67 -19.93 0.81 -8.27
C GLU A 67 -18.50 0.78 -8.83
N GLU A 68 -17.54 1.41 -8.14
CA GLU A 68 -16.16 1.53 -8.60
C GLU A 68 -15.34 0.27 -8.32
N THR A 69 -14.58 -0.15 -9.34
CA THR A 69 -13.74 -1.34 -9.26
C THR A 69 -12.45 -1.05 -8.48
N ASN A 70 -11.67 -2.09 -8.18
CA ASN A 70 -10.38 -1.90 -7.54
C ASN A 70 -9.40 -1.12 -8.43
N GLU A 71 -9.50 -1.28 -9.75
CA GLU A 71 -8.72 -0.54 -10.75
C GLU A 71 -9.05 0.95 -10.73
N ASP A 72 -10.34 1.31 -10.63
CA ASP A 72 -10.77 2.71 -10.48
C ASP A 72 -10.18 3.32 -9.20
N VAL A 73 -10.26 2.58 -8.08
CA VAL A 73 -9.68 3.01 -6.80
C VAL A 73 -8.17 3.17 -6.92
N TYR A 74 -7.51 2.24 -7.60
CA TYR A 74 -6.06 2.26 -7.79
C TYR A 74 -5.60 3.50 -8.55
N VAL A 75 -6.22 3.77 -9.70
CA VAL A 75 -5.93 4.96 -10.51
C VAL A 75 -6.21 6.23 -9.73
N LYS A 76 -7.32 6.27 -8.98
CA LYS A 76 -7.69 7.43 -8.18
C LYS A 76 -6.78 7.66 -6.98
N THR A 77 -6.18 6.65 -6.36
CA THR A 77 -5.55 6.81 -5.04
C THR A 77 -4.08 6.42 -5.00
N THR A 78 -3.71 5.31 -5.63
CA THR A 78 -2.47 4.59 -5.35
C THR A 78 -1.41 4.82 -6.41
N ARG A 79 -1.81 5.00 -7.68
CA ARG A 79 -0.88 5.16 -8.81
C ARG A 79 0.18 6.25 -8.60
N GLU A 80 -0.24 7.41 -8.10
CA GLU A 80 0.67 8.53 -7.81
C GLU A 80 1.73 8.15 -6.77
N ILE A 81 1.34 7.37 -5.75
CA ILE A 81 2.25 6.90 -4.69
C ILE A 81 3.26 5.91 -5.25
N VAL A 82 2.85 5.02 -6.16
CA VAL A 82 3.77 4.08 -6.83
C VAL A 82 4.78 4.82 -7.69
N THR A 83 4.33 5.82 -8.45
CA THR A 83 5.23 6.64 -9.28
C THR A 83 6.22 7.42 -8.42
N ALA A 84 5.74 8.06 -7.35
CA ALA A 84 6.60 8.77 -6.40
C ALA A 84 7.62 7.83 -5.73
N ALA A 85 7.23 6.58 -5.42
CA ALA A 85 8.13 5.59 -4.85
C ALA A 85 9.29 5.22 -5.80
N VAL A 86 9.02 5.10 -7.09
CA VAL A 86 10.07 4.88 -8.11
C VAL A 86 10.99 6.11 -8.25
N ASP A 87 10.46 7.31 -8.05
CA ASP A 87 11.21 8.56 -8.06
C ASP A 87 12.04 8.80 -6.78
N GLY A 88 11.91 7.94 -5.78
CA GLY A 88 12.72 7.95 -4.55
C GLY A 88 12.01 8.57 -3.34
N PHE A 89 10.69 8.70 -3.37
CA PHE A 89 9.90 9.15 -2.21
C PHE A 89 9.33 7.97 -1.42
N ASN A 90 9.18 8.15 -0.10
CA ASN A 90 8.50 7.14 0.72
C ASN A 90 6.98 7.24 0.57
N GLY A 91 6.34 6.12 0.24
CA GLY A 91 4.88 6.01 0.14
C GLY A 91 4.32 5.07 1.21
N THR A 92 3.14 5.39 1.75
CA THR A 92 2.43 4.48 2.67
C THR A 92 0.94 4.51 2.40
N ILE A 93 0.36 3.31 2.29
CA ILE A 93 -1.08 3.12 2.07
C ILE A 93 -1.58 2.18 3.16
N PHE A 94 -2.64 2.59 3.85
CA PHE A 94 -3.29 1.76 4.85
C PHE A 94 -4.80 1.77 4.62
N ALA A 95 -5.43 0.61 4.78
CA ALA A 95 -6.87 0.49 4.78
C ALA A 95 -7.37 0.43 6.23
N TYR A 96 -8.29 1.33 6.57
CA TYR A 96 -8.91 1.41 7.89
C TYR A 96 -10.42 1.16 7.82
N GLY A 97 -10.98 0.57 8.87
CA GLY A 97 -12.42 0.31 8.98
C GLY A 97 -12.74 -0.94 9.78
N GLN A 98 -14.03 -1.15 10.08
CA GLN A 98 -14.51 -2.31 10.83
C GLN A 98 -14.27 -3.65 10.11
N THR A 99 -14.38 -4.77 10.83
CA THR A 99 -14.39 -6.10 10.19
C THR A 99 -15.50 -6.16 9.14
N SER A 100 -15.20 -6.81 8.00
CA SER A 100 -16.09 -6.90 6.84
C SER A 100 -16.40 -5.57 6.13
N SER A 101 -15.62 -4.49 6.35
CA SER A 101 -15.76 -3.23 5.61
C SER A 101 -15.10 -3.23 4.22
N GLY A 102 -14.37 -4.29 3.85
CA GLY A 102 -13.70 -4.38 2.55
C GLY A 102 -12.20 -3.99 2.54
N LYS A 103 -11.53 -3.89 3.70
CA LYS A 103 -10.08 -3.62 3.78
C LYS A 103 -9.24 -4.60 2.96
N THR A 104 -9.42 -5.91 3.20
CA THR A 104 -8.69 -6.96 2.47
C THR A 104 -9.05 -6.98 1.00
N HIS A 105 -10.32 -6.79 0.65
CA HIS A 105 -10.76 -6.68 -0.75
C HIS A 105 -10.09 -5.49 -1.47
N THR A 106 -9.91 -4.36 -0.76
CA THR A 106 -9.26 -3.18 -1.32
C THR A 106 -7.76 -3.38 -1.48
N ILE A 107 -7.05 -3.81 -0.43
CA ILE A 107 -5.59 -3.94 -0.48
C ILE A 107 -5.15 -5.15 -1.28
N ARG A 108 -5.72 -6.34 -1.01
CA ARG A 108 -5.31 -7.60 -1.62
C ARG A 108 -6.18 -7.98 -2.81
N GLY A 109 -7.49 -7.82 -2.67
CA GLY A 109 -8.46 -8.26 -3.69
C GLY A 109 -8.51 -9.78 -3.83
N SER A 110 -8.94 -10.22 -5.02
CA SER A 110 -8.97 -11.62 -5.43
C SER A 110 -8.21 -11.81 -6.74
N TYR A 111 -8.12 -13.03 -7.24
CA TYR A 111 -7.52 -13.31 -8.55
C TYR A 111 -8.32 -12.65 -9.70
N GLU A 112 -9.66 -12.63 -9.59
CA GLU A 112 -10.55 -12.03 -10.59
C GLU A 112 -10.64 -10.50 -10.46
N THR A 113 -10.50 -10.01 -9.23
CA THR A 113 -10.60 -8.58 -8.88
C THR A 113 -9.38 -8.17 -8.05
N PRO A 114 -8.20 -7.97 -8.69
CA PRO A 114 -6.97 -7.66 -7.98
C PRO A 114 -7.12 -6.39 -7.14
N GLY A 115 -6.52 -6.37 -5.94
CA GLY A 115 -6.52 -5.20 -5.07
C GLY A 115 -5.44 -4.19 -5.43
N LEU A 116 -5.32 -3.15 -4.60
CA LEU A 116 -4.31 -2.09 -4.75
C LEU A 116 -2.88 -2.62 -4.74
N LEU A 117 -2.56 -3.60 -3.88
CA LEU A 117 -1.22 -4.16 -3.77
C LEU A 117 -0.80 -4.90 -5.06
N PRO A 118 -1.56 -5.90 -5.58
CA PRO A 118 -1.14 -6.55 -6.82
C PRO A 118 -1.15 -5.62 -8.04
N LEU A 119 -2.07 -4.65 -8.12
CA LEU A 119 -2.06 -3.61 -9.16
C LEU A 119 -0.80 -2.72 -9.06
N ALA A 120 -0.43 -2.29 -7.85
CA ALA A 120 0.77 -1.51 -7.60
C ALA A 120 2.05 -2.26 -7.99
N VAL A 121 2.12 -3.56 -7.66
CA VAL A 121 3.26 -4.42 -8.03
C VAL A 121 3.36 -4.55 -9.55
N GLY A 122 2.24 -4.77 -10.24
CA GLY A 122 2.22 -4.83 -11.70
C GLY A 122 2.74 -3.55 -12.35
N GLU A 123 2.18 -2.40 -11.97
CA GLU A 123 2.61 -1.10 -12.53
C GLU A 123 4.04 -0.73 -12.12
N LEU A 124 4.47 -1.08 -10.90
CA LEU A 124 5.85 -0.88 -10.46
C LEU A 124 6.82 -1.51 -11.46
N PHE A 125 6.70 -2.82 -11.73
CA PHE A 125 7.61 -3.50 -12.64
C PHE A 125 7.49 -2.99 -14.09
N ASP A 126 6.29 -2.62 -14.54
CA ASP A 126 6.10 -1.95 -15.83
C ASP A 126 6.89 -0.63 -15.93
N ILE A 127 6.93 0.18 -14.87
CA ILE A 127 7.69 1.44 -14.83
C ILE A 127 9.19 1.15 -14.84
N LEU A 128 9.65 0.16 -14.07
CA LEU A 128 11.07 -0.21 -14.00
C LEU A 128 11.59 -0.65 -15.38
N GLU A 129 10.85 -1.50 -16.09
CA GLU A 129 11.20 -1.96 -17.44
C GLU A 129 11.25 -0.81 -18.45
N LYS A 130 10.38 0.19 -18.31
CA LYS A 130 10.32 1.38 -19.18
C LYS A 130 11.39 2.43 -18.83
N THR A 131 12.25 2.19 -17.83
CA THR A 131 13.29 3.12 -17.38
C THR A 131 14.70 2.56 -17.59
N PRO A 132 15.17 2.36 -18.85
CA PRO A 132 16.41 1.64 -19.16
C PRO A 132 17.70 2.37 -18.71
N ASN A 133 17.63 3.66 -18.40
CA ASN A 133 18.78 4.45 -17.97
C ASN A 133 19.08 4.34 -16.46
N ARG A 134 18.30 3.53 -15.72
CA ARG A 134 18.48 3.29 -14.29
C ARG A 134 18.58 1.79 -14.02
N GLN A 135 19.37 1.46 -13.00
CA GLN A 135 19.41 0.12 -12.43
C GLN A 135 18.61 0.13 -11.13
N PHE A 136 17.77 -0.88 -10.94
CA PHE A 136 16.91 -1.02 -9.77
C PHE A 136 17.24 -2.28 -8.99
N LEU A 137 17.20 -2.19 -7.66
CA LEU A 137 17.20 -3.32 -6.75
C LEU A 137 15.90 -3.24 -5.95
N VAL A 138 15.03 -4.23 -6.14
CA VAL A 138 13.75 -4.32 -5.44
C VAL A 138 13.85 -5.41 -4.38
N ARG A 139 13.44 -5.08 -3.17
CA ARG A 139 13.30 -6.03 -2.06
C ARG A 139 11.90 -5.97 -1.49
N ALA A 140 11.39 -7.11 -1.06
CA ALA A 140 10.08 -7.20 -0.41
C ALA A 140 10.19 -7.89 0.95
N CYS A 141 9.40 -7.44 1.91
CA CYS A 141 9.16 -8.17 3.15
C CYS A 141 7.67 -8.17 3.50
N TYR A 142 7.25 -9.19 4.25
CA TYR A 142 5.86 -9.36 4.64
C TYR A 142 5.78 -9.65 6.14
N LEU A 143 5.15 -8.74 6.89
CA LEU A 143 5.08 -8.79 8.34
C LEU A 143 3.62 -8.87 8.82
N GLU A 144 3.45 -9.48 9.97
CA GLU A 144 2.20 -9.46 10.74
C GLU A 144 2.46 -8.85 12.12
N ILE A 145 1.64 -7.88 12.51
CA ILE A 145 1.59 -7.37 13.87
C ILE A 145 0.36 -7.98 14.54
N TYR A 146 0.58 -8.76 15.59
CA TYR A 146 -0.48 -9.40 16.36
C TYR A 146 -0.11 -9.42 17.84
N ASN A 147 -1.01 -8.92 18.69
CA ASN A 147 -0.78 -8.86 20.14
C ASN A 147 0.54 -8.15 20.50
N GLU A 148 0.81 -7.00 19.87
CA GLU A 148 2.05 -6.23 20.02
C GLU A 148 3.34 -6.97 19.64
N GLU A 149 3.25 -8.15 19.02
CA GLU A 149 4.39 -8.90 18.47
C GLU A 149 4.44 -8.73 16.96
N ILE A 150 5.65 -8.45 16.45
CA ILE A 150 5.95 -8.41 15.03
C ILE A 150 6.44 -9.79 14.61
N LYS A 151 5.80 -10.41 13.63
CA LYS A 151 6.20 -11.70 13.06
C LYS A 151 6.53 -11.54 11.59
N ASP A 152 7.61 -12.18 11.18
CA ASP A 152 7.95 -12.32 9.77
C ASP A 152 7.09 -13.42 9.15
N LEU A 153 6.34 -13.09 8.10
CA LEU A 153 5.50 -14.04 7.38
C LEU A 153 6.28 -14.80 6.30
N LEU A 154 7.48 -14.36 5.93
CA LEU A 154 8.37 -15.06 5.00
C LEU A 154 9.32 -16.01 5.73
N GLU A 155 9.59 -15.76 7.02
CA GLU A 155 10.39 -16.63 7.89
C GLU A 155 9.59 -17.02 9.16
N PRO A 156 8.56 -17.88 9.06
CA PRO A 156 7.62 -18.16 10.15
C PRO A 156 8.25 -18.90 11.34
N SER A 157 9.43 -19.51 11.15
CA SER A 157 10.18 -20.19 12.20
C SER A 157 11.04 -19.23 13.04
N ALA A 158 11.17 -17.96 12.62
CA ALA A 158 11.93 -16.96 13.35
C ALA A 158 11.23 -16.56 14.65
N LEU A 159 12.03 -16.05 15.59
CA LEU A 159 11.51 -15.40 16.79
C LEU A 159 10.81 -14.08 16.41
N PRO A 160 9.85 -13.61 17.23
CA PRO A 160 9.25 -12.30 17.04
C PRO A 160 10.31 -11.19 16.91
N LEU A 161 10.12 -10.33 15.92
CA LEU A 161 11.01 -9.22 15.60
C LEU A 161 10.86 -8.09 16.63
N LYS A 162 11.91 -7.30 16.80
CA LYS A 162 11.94 -6.17 17.72
C LYS A 162 12.07 -4.86 16.96
N LEU A 163 11.33 -3.86 17.41
CA LEU A 163 11.50 -2.48 16.98
C LEU A 163 12.70 -1.87 17.70
N ARG A 164 13.58 -1.19 16.96
CA ARG A 164 14.75 -0.49 17.49
C ARG A 164 14.77 0.95 16.99
N GLU A 165 15.08 1.87 17.88
CA GLU A 165 15.37 3.26 17.53
C GLU A 165 16.78 3.38 16.94
N THR A 166 16.89 4.07 15.81
CA THR A 166 18.13 4.35 15.10
C THR A 166 18.76 5.65 15.62
N VAL A 167 20.01 5.91 15.24
CA VAL A 167 20.75 7.12 15.67
C VAL A 167 20.08 8.41 15.19
N ASP A 168 19.32 8.32 14.09
CA ASP A 168 18.62 9.45 13.48
C ASP A 168 17.17 9.61 14.00
N ASN A 169 16.84 9.02 15.16
CA ASN A 169 15.49 9.00 15.76
C ASN A 169 14.40 8.36 14.85
N ASN A 170 14.80 7.51 13.90
CA ASN A 170 13.88 6.66 13.13
C ASN A 170 13.72 5.29 13.78
N PHE A 171 12.64 4.57 13.48
CA PHE A 171 12.42 3.21 13.97
C PHE A 171 12.65 2.17 12.87
N GLU A 172 13.34 1.09 13.21
CA GLU A 172 13.64 -0.02 12.31
C GLU A 172 13.24 -1.36 12.97
N VAL A 173 12.67 -2.25 12.18
CA VAL A 173 12.43 -3.63 12.60
C VAL A 173 13.71 -4.44 12.37
N VAL A 174 14.37 -4.85 13.45
CA VAL A 174 15.66 -5.55 13.36
C VAL A 174 15.46 -7.01 13.04
N GLY A 175 16.19 -7.52 12.05
CA GLY A 175 16.19 -8.93 11.67
C GLY A 175 15.04 -9.33 10.75
N VAL A 176 14.36 -8.36 10.12
CA VAL A 176 13.37 -8.64 9.08
C VAL A 176 14.03 -9.30 7.88
N HIS A 177 13.39 -10.34 7.35
CA HIS A 177 13.80 -10.98 6.10
C HIS A 177 13.37 -10.12 4.92
N GLU A 178 14.33 -9.66 4.13
CA GLU A 178 14.09 -8.94 2.88
C GLU A 178 14.48 -9.83 1.69
N GLN A 179 13.49 -10.25 0.92
CA GLN A 179 13.70 -11.05 -0.27
C GLN A 179 13.92 -10.14 -1.48
N VAL A 180 15.03 -10.33 -2.18
CA VAL A 180 15.25 -9.70 -3.49
C VAL A 180 14.29 -10.31 -4.50
N VAL A 181 13.60 -9.45 -5.25
CA VAL A 181 12.63 -9.83 -6.28
C VAL A 181 12.96 -9.18 -7.62
N VAL A 182 12.86 -9.94 -8.70
CA VAL A 182 13.20 -9.48 -10.07
C VAL A 182 12.00 -9.39 -11.01
N SER A 183 10.81 -9.82 -10.58
CA SER A 183 9.56 -9.71 -11.35
C SER A 183 8.34 -9.57 -10.45
N SER A 184 7.22 -9.13 -11.03
CA SER A 184 5.91 -9.12 -10.37
C SER A 184 5.49 -10.51 -9.88
N ASP A 185 5.80 -11.55 -10.65
CA ASP A 185 5.44 -12.94 -10.33
C ASP A 185 6.15 -13.41 -9.05
N GLU A 186 7.41 -13.02 -8.84
CA GLU A 186 8.11 -13.32 -7.59
C GLU A 186 7.47 -12.65 -6.39
N VAL A 187 7.02 -11.40 -6.54
CA VAL A 187 6.29 -10.71 -5.48
C VAL A 187 4.95 -11.39 -5.20
N PHE A 188 4.22 -11.84 -6.23
CA PHE A 188 2.98 -12.59 -6.05
C PHE A 188 3.20 -13.93 -5.33
N MET A 189 4.29 -14.64 -5.63
CA MET A 189 4.65 -15.86 -4.90
C MET A 189 4.93 -15.58 -3.41
N LEU A 190 5.67 -14.51 -3.07
CA LEU A 190 5.90 -14.13 -1.67
C LEU A 190 4.61 -13.73 -0.94
N MET A 191 3.73 -13.05 -1.66
CA MET A 191 2.41 -12.67 -1.19
C MET A 191 1.54 -13.89 -0.87
N GLU A 192 1.58 -14.95 -1.68
CA GLU A 192 0.88 -16.21 -1.43
C GLU A 192 1.50 -17.01 -0.28
N ASP A 193 2.83 -17.12 -0.26
CA ASP A 193 3.56 -17.84 0.79
C ASP A 193 3.29 -17.24 2.18
N GLY A 194 3.42 -15.92 2.31
CA GLY A 194 3.14 -15.24 3.58
C GLY A 194 1.67 -15.33 4.02
N ASP A 195 0.71 -15.37 3.08
CA ASP A 195 -0.69 -15.62 3.40
C ASP A 195 -0.93 -17.06 3.89
N GLY A 196 -0.20 -18.02 3.32
CA GLY A 196 -0.15 -19.41 3.77
C GLY A 196 0.34 -19.51 5.22
N HIS A 197 1.49 -18.90 5.53
CA HIS A 197 2.06 -18.89 6.87
C HIS A 197 1.15 -18.20 7.90
N ARG A 198 0.52 -17.09 7.50
CA ARG A 198 -0.46 -16.39 8.35
C ARG A 198 -1.66 -17.28 8.70
N SER A 199 -2.12 -18.07 7.73
CA SER A 199 -3.25 -19.00 7.88
C SER A 199 -2.91 -20.19 8.79
N VAL A 200 -1.72 -20.76 8.67
CA VAL A 200 -1.28 -21.93 9.48
C VAL A 200 -1.14 -21.58 10.98
N GLY A 201 -0.75 -20.33 11.31
CA GLY A 201 -0.73 -19.84 12.68
C GLY A 201 -2.11 -19.67 13.34
N SER A 202 -3.20 -19.92 12.61
CA SER A 202 -4.58 -19.87 13.13
C SER A 202 -5.09 -21.26 13.50
N THR A 203 -4.71 -21.78 14.66
CA THR A 203 -5.29 -23.02 15.19
C THR A 203 -6.75 -22.80 15.60
N LYS A 204 -7.66 -23.52 14.94
CA LYS A 204 -9.11 -23.68 15.21
C LYS A 204 -9.92 -22.38 15.36
N MET A 205 -10.53 -21.96 14.25
CA MET A 205 -11.84 -21.30 14.20
C MET A 205 -11.99 -20.03 15.06
N ASN A 206 -11.38 -18.90 14.65
CA ASN A 206 -11.98 -17.56 14.56
C ASN A 206 -10.95 -16.40 14.41
N GLN A 207 -11.28 -15.44 13.54
CA GLN A 207 -10.97 -13.99 13.65
C GLN A 207 -9.52 -13.50 13.85
N ARG A 208 -8.48 -14.25 13.45
CA ARG A 208 -7.11 -13.70 13.51
C ARG A 208 -6.94 -12.50 12.57
N SER A 209 -7.48 -12.57 11.36
CA SER A 209 -7.28 -11.52 10.34
C SER A 209 -7.95 -10.18 10.66
N SER A 210 -8.99 -10.17 11.50
CA SER A 210 -9.61 -8.93 11.99
C SER A 210 -8.83 -8.26 13.13
N ARG A 211 -7.93 -9.01 13.80
CA ARG A 211 -7.20 -8.57 15.00
C ARG A 211 -5.70 -8.46 14.77
N SER A 212 -5.20 -8.86 13.60
CA SER A 212 -3.82 -8.66 13.18
C SER A 212 -3.73 -7.64 12.05
N HIS A 213 -2.63 -6.90 12.03
CA HIS A 213 -2.29 -5.99 10.96
C HIS A 213 -1.26 -6.65 10.05
N SER A 214 -1.54 -6.65 8.75
CA SER A 214 -0.62 -7.13 7.72
C SER A 214 0.11 -5.94 7.11
N LEU A 215 1.44 -6.02 7.06
CA LEU A 215 2.31 -5.00 6.48
C LEU A 215 3.16 -5.63 5.38
N PHE A 216 2.94 -5.21 4.14
CA PHE A 216 3.78 -5.59 3.01
C PHE A 216 4.64 -4.38 2.63
N ARG A 217 5.96 -4.51 2.67
CA ARG A 217 6.89 -3.42 2.35
C ARG A 217 7.68 -3.79 1.11
N ILE A 218 7.74 -2.86 0.17
CA ILE A 218 8.61 -2.94 -1.01
C ILE A 218 9.63 -1.83 -0.87
N THR A 219 10.90 -2.21 -0.88
CA THR A 219 12.04 -1.29 -0.86
C THR A 219 12.62 -1.23 -2.27
N ILE A 220 12.67 -0.03 -2.84
CA ILE A 220 13.20 0.22 -4.19
C ILE A 220 14.47 1.05 -4.05
N GLU A 221 15.59 0.49 -4.45
CA GLU A 221 16.85 1.22 -4.60
C GLU A 221 17.10 1.44 -6.08
N SER A 222 17.54 2.65 -6.46
CA SER A 222 17.88 2.97 -7.85
C SER A 222 19.22 3.68 -7.96
N SER A 223 19.93 3.42 -9.05
CA SER A 223 21.15 4.14 -9.41
C SER A 223 21.15 4.43 -10.91
N GLU A 224 21.79 5.52 -11.33
CA GLU A 224 21.99 5.77 -12.74
C GLU A 224 22.83 4.65 -13.35
N ALA A 225 22.40 4.14 -14.50
CA ALA A 225 23.20 3.21 -15.26
C ALA A 225 24.46 3.95 -15.72
N SER A 226 25.55 3.82 -14.95
CA SER A 226 26.81 4.47 -15.30
C SER A 226 27.15 4.12 -16.74
N THR A 227 27.13 5.12 -17.61
CA THR A 227 27.73 4.99 -18.93
C THR A 227 29.17 4.59 -18.64
N ARG A 228 29.55 3.35 -18.95
CA ARG A 228 30.94 2.90 -18.83
C ARG A 228 31.80 3.72 -19.80
N HIS A 229 32.11 4.97 -19.45
CA HIS A 229 33.37 5.54 -19.84
C HIS A 229 34.42 4.66 -19.17
N ARG A 230 35.18 3.94 -20.00
CA ARG A 230 36.43 3.31 -19.55
C ARG A 230 37.15 4.32 -18.66
N PRO A 231 37.40 4.03 -17.38
CA PRO A 231 38.24 4.88 -16.59
C PRO A 231 39.62 4.85 -17.26
N GLN A 232 40.03 5.97 -17.85
CA GLN A 232 41.45 6.27 -17.90
C GLN A 232 41.89 6.35 -16.43
N CYS A 233 42.92 5.57 -16.10
CA CYS A 233 43.50 5.51 -14.76
C CYS A 233 43.64 6.91 -14.15
N GLY A 234 42.96 7.15 -13.02
CA GLY A 234 43.08 8.37 -12.24
C GLY A 234 42.10 8.30 -11.07
N GLY A 235 42.60 7.89 -9.90
CA GLY A 235 41.78 7.57 -8.75
C GLY A 235 40.98 8.75 -8.18
N LEU A 236 39.82 8.44 -7.62
CA LEU A 236 39.43 8.73 -6.23
C LEU A 236 37.95 8.34 -6.07
N SER A 237 37.72 7.51 -5.05
CA SER A 237 36.44 7.01 -4.57
C SER A 237 35.57 8.12 -3.98
N CYS A 238 34.28 8.16 -4.32
CA CYS A 238 33.22 8.72 -3.47
C CYS A 238 31.92 7.94 -3.74
N GLY A 239 31.52 7.11 -2.78
CA GLY A 239 30.16 6.60 -2.68
C GLY A 239 29.30 7.61 -1.90
N LEU A 240 28.08 7.85 -2.37
CA LEU A 240 27.06 8.55 -1.61
C LEU A 240 25.87 7.60 -1.51
N SER A 241 25.62 7.12 -0.31
CA SER A 241 24.38 6.45 0.07
C SER A 241 23.39 7.54 0.44
N VAL A 242 22.20 7.51 -0.15
CA VAL A 242 21.01 8.22 0.33
C VAL A 242 19.98 7.15 0.65
#